data_AF-B2FX27-F1
#
_entry.id   AF-B2FX27-F1
#
_cell.length_a   1.000
_cell.length_b   1.000
_cell.length_c   1.000
_cell.angle_alpha   90.00
_cell.angle_beta   90.00
_cell.angle_gamma   90.00
#
_symmetry.space_group_name_H-M   'P 1'
#
loop_
_entity.id
_entity.type
_entity.pdbx_description
1 polymer ?
#
loop_
_entity_poly.entity_id
_entity_poly.type
_entity_poly.pdbx_seq_one_letter_code
_entity_poly.pdbx_strand_id
1 'polypeptide(L)'
;SSSLDAQFVSQSNSFATKLYQRISAKHAGENVVISPFSISACLSLAAMGAGGLTAEQMYSVLEFGAPDRKQTVADNYRRLMERLATDSTVNVANKIYVMQNYAVKGAFNAIATGSFRSEAESVNFAESAAAAKKINGWVEEKTNNKIKDLISPDALDELSRMVLVNAVHFKGTWTYQFDPSLTRPFPFWLSETESRDVPMMNIKKHFAFNNFEELGFSALELTYGGSDMTMMLLLPNERMG
;
A
#
# COMPACT_ATOMS: atom_id res chain seq x y z
N SER A 1 1.42 1.61 -23.28
CA SER A 1 1.35 0.60 -22.19
C SER A 1 1.10 -0.75 -22.82
N SER A 2 1.84 -1.81 -22.44
CA SER A 2 1.59 -3.16 -22.99
C SER A 2 0.27 -3.72 -22.46
N SER A 3 -0.39 -4.63 -23.19
CA SER A 3 -1.65 -5.25 -22.75
C SER A 3 -1.53 -5.98 -21.40
N LEU A 4 -0.35 -6.51 -21.09
CA LEU A 4 -0.04 -7.19 -19.83
C LEU A 4 0.02 -6.22 -18.64
N ASP A 5 0.59 -5.02 -18.83
CA ASP A 5 0.62 -4.00 -17.77
C ASP A 5 -0.80 -3.50 -17.46
N ALA A 6 -1.64 -3.33 -18.50
CA ALA A 6 -3.03 -2.94 -18.32
C ALA A 6 -3.84 -3.99 -17.52
N GLN A 7 -3.62 -5.28 -17.79
CA GLN A 7 -4.28 -6.35 -17.03
C GLN A 7 -3.85 -6.34 -15.55
N PHE A 8 -2.55 -6.23 -15.28
CA PHE A 8 -2.03 -6.21 -13.91
C PHE A 8 -2.54 -5.01 -13.10
N VAL A 9 -2.62 -3.83 -13.73
CA VAL A 9 -3.20 -2.63 -13.11
C VAL A 9 -4.69 -2.84 -12.81
N SER A 10 -5.45 -3.39 -13.75
CA SER A 10 -6.88 -3.66 -13.54
C SER A 10 -7.12 -4.62 -12.37
N GLN A 11 -6.37 -5.74 -12.31
CA GLN A 11 -6.42 -6.70 -11.21
C GLN A 11 -6.06 -6.05 -9.86
N SER A 12 -5.00 -5.24 -9.84
CA SER A 12 -4.56 -4.52 -8.64
C SER A 12 -5.62 -3.52 -8.15
N ASN A 13 -6.26 -2.79 -9.06
CA ASN A 13 -7.32 -1.83 -8.73
C ASN A 13 -8.61 -2.52 -8.22
N SER A 14 -8.95 -3.68 -8.80
CA SER A 14 -10.08 -4.47 -8.33
C SER A 14 -9.84 -5.02 -6.92
N PHE A 15 -8.67 -5.60 -6.66
CA PHE A 15 -8.26 -6.01 -5.32
C PHE A 15 -8.31 -4.84 -4.33
N ALA A 16 -7.76 -3.68 -4.72
CA ALA A 16 -7.75 -2.49 -3.88
C ALA A 16 -9.16 -2.01 -3.52
N THR A 17 -10.06 -1.95 -4.49
CA THR A 17 -11.46 -1.57 -4.28
C THR A 17 -12.17 -2.52 -3.32
N LYS A 18 -12.04 -3.84 -3.55
CA LYS A 18 -12.65 -4.87 -2.69
C LYS A 18 -12.10 -4.81 -1.27
N LEU A 19 -10.80 -4.63 -1.12
CA LEU A 19 -10.16 -4.51 0.19
C LEU A 19 -10.64 -3.26 0.92
N TYR A 20 -10.67 -2.11 0.23
CA TYR A 20 -11.15 -0.85 0.80
C TYR A 20 -12.59 -0.97 1.28
N GLN A 21 -13.51 -1.51 0.46
CA GLN A 21 -14.91 -1.73 0.84
C GLN A 21 -15.05 -2.60 2.10
N ARG A 22 -14.23 -3.64 2.25
CA ARG A 22 -14.27 -4.53 3.41
C ARG A 22 -13.75 -3.84 4.68
N ILE A 23 -12.71 -3.03 4.57
CA ILE A 23 -12.13 -2.31 5.71
C ILE A 23 -13.03 -1.14 6.11
N SER A 24 -13.48 -0.32 5.16
CA SER A 24 -14.35 0.83 5.43
C SER A 24 -15.67 0.42 6.08
N ALA A 25 -16.26 -0.70 5.66
CA ALA A 25 -17.47 -1.24 6.29
C ALA A 25 -17.27 -1.64 7.76
N LYS A 26 -16.05 -2.03 8.17
CA LYS A 26 -15.72 -2.37 9.57
C LYS A 26 -15.40 -1.15 10.42
N HIS A 27 -14.99 -0.05 9.79
CA HIS A 27 -14.58 1.21 10.42
C HIS A 27 -15.54 2.34 10.04
N ALA A 28 -16.84 2.06 10.06
CA ALA A 28 -17.87 3.01 9.65
C ALA A 28 -17.84 4.25 10.55
N GLY A 29 -17.77 5.44 9.95
CA GLY A 29 -17.66 6.71 10.67
C GLY A 29 -16.24 7.10 11.08
N GLU A 30 -15.23 6.29 10.76
CA GLU A 30 -13.82 6.59 11.02
C GLU A 30 -13.09 6.99 9.71
N ASN A 31 -12.01 7.75 9.87
CA ASN A 31 -11.09 8.01 8.76
C ASN A 31 -10.24 6.78 8.48
N VAL A 32 -10.32 6.23 7.26
CA VAL A 32 -9.57 5.04 6.85
C VAL A 32 -8.46 5.42 5.88
N VAL A 33 -7.23 5.00 6.18
CA VAL A 33 -6.10 5.05 5.26
C VAL A 33 -5.48 3.65 5.15
N ILE A 34 -5.34 3.17 3.91
CA ILE A 34 -4.74 1.86 3.63
C ILE A 34 -3.82 1.98 2.41
N SER A 35 -2.81 1.11 2.34
CA SER A 35 -2.02 0.89 1.12
C SER A 35 -2.36 -0.50 0.57
N PRO A 36 -3.31 -0.61 -0.37
CA PRO A 36 -3.66 -1.89 -0.97
C PRO A 36 -2.47 -2.54 -1.67
N PHE A 37 -1.57 -1.74 -2.25
CA PHE A 37 -0.33 -2.21 -2.85
C PHE A 37 0.60 -2.88 -1.84
N SER A 38 0.78 -2.30 -0.65
CA SER A 38 1.61 -2.88 0.40
C SER A 38 1.11 -4.27 0.80
N ILE A 39 -0.20 -4.37 1.02
CA ILE A 39 -0.88 -5.61 1.40
C ILE A 39 -0.82 -6.64 0.27
N SER A 40 -1.08 -6.22 -0.98
CA SER A 40 -1.01 -7.11 -2.13
C SER A 40 0.41 -7.61 -2.38
N ALA A 41 1.44 -6.79 -2.17
CA ALA A 41 2.84 -7.20 -2.30
C ALA A 41 3.22 -8.30 -1.30
N CYS A 42 2.87 -8.13 -0.02
CA CYS A 42 3.08 -9.16 1.01
C CYS A 42 2.33 -10.46 0.68
N LEU A 43 1.04 -10.36 0.31
CA LEU A 43 0.24 -11.53 -0.05
C LEU A 43 0.76 -12.22 -1.31
N SER A 44 1.20 -11.45 -2.30
CA SER A 44 1.79 -11.98 -3.55
C SER A 44 3.08 -12.72 -3.26
N LEU A 45 3.95 -12.17 -2.39
CA LEU A 45 5.18 -12.82 -1.98
C LEU A 45 4.89 -14.15 -1.25
N ALA A 46 3.92 -14.18 -0.33
CA ALA A 46 3.47 -15.43 0.27
C ALA A 46 2.89 -16.41 -0.77
N ALA A 47 2.12 -15.93 -1.75
CA ALA A 47 1.56 -16.75 -2.82
C ALA A 47 2.65 -17.39 -3.70
N MET A 48 3.79 -16.73 -3.89
CA MET A 48 4.96 -17.31 -4.58
C MET A 48 5.54 -18.53 -3.85
N GLY A 49 5.31 -18.68 -2.55
CA GLY A 49 5.75 -19.81 -1.73
C GLY A 49 4.68 -20.87 -1.50
N ALA A 50 3.41 -20.57 -1.78
CA ALA A 50 2.28 -21.45 -1.53
C ALA A 50 2.16 -22.57 -2.58
N GLY A 51 1.43 -23.64 -2.23
CA GLY A 51 1.11 -24.75 -3.13
C GLY A 51 -0.32 -25.27 -2.91
N GLY A 52 -0.82 -26.05 -3.87
CA GLY A 52 -2.16 -26.64 -3.84
C GLY A 52 -3.27 -25.60 -3.63
N LEU A 53 -4.29 -25.98 -2.85
CA LEU A 53 -5.46 -25.14 -2.56
C LEU A 53 -5.10 -23.77 -1.95
N THR A 54 -4.00 -23.70 -1.18
CA THR A 54 -3.56 -22.41 -0.60
C THR A 54 -3.15 -21.44 -1.70
N ALA A 55 -2.36 -21.91 -2.68
CA ALA A 55 -1.97 -21.07 -3.81
C ALA A 55 -3.19 -20.67 -4.65
N GLU A 56 -4.10 -21.60 -4.92
CA GLU A 56 -5.33 -21.33 -5.70
C GLU A 56 -6.17 -20.22 -5.06
N GLN A 57 -6.41 -20.28 -3.75
CA GLN A 57 -7.19 -19.26 -3.04
C GLN A 57 -6.48 -17.90 -3.03
N MET A 58 -5.16 -17.88 -2.80
CA MET A 58 -4.39 -16.63 -2.79
C MET A 58 -4.38 -15.96 -4.17
N TYR A 59 -4.16 -16.72 -5.24
CA TYR A 59 -4.17 -16.18 -6.60
C TYR A 59 -5.57 -15.72 -7.02
N SER A 60 -6.62 -16.39 -6.56
CA SER A 60 -8.01 -15.97 -6.77
C SER A 60 -8.31 -14.63 -6.11
N VAL A 61 -7.95 -14.47 -4.82
CA VAL A 61 -8.16 -13.22 -4.07
C VAL A 61 -7.36 -12.06 -4.67
N LEU A 62 -6.12 -12.30 -5.09
CA LEU A 62 -5.27 -11.31 -5.76
C LEU A 62 -5.65 -11.09 -7.24
N GLU A 63 -6.65 -11.82 -7.74
CA GLU A 63 -7.16 -11.78 -9.11
C GLU A 63 -6.12 -12.12 -10.19
N PHE A 64 -5.04 -12.81 -9.84
CA PHE A 64 -3.99 -13.20 -10.78
C PHE A 64 -4.40 -14.34 -11.71
N GLY A 65 -5.50 -15.05 -11.42
CA GLY A 65 -5.94 -16.21 -12.18
C GLY A 65 -5.42 -17.50 -11.55
N ALA A 66 -4.88 -18.42 -12.35
CA ALA A 66 -4.35 -19.68 -11.85
C ALA A 66 -2.89 -19.55 -11.35
N PRO A 67 -2.45 -20.40 -10.40
CA PRO A 67 -1.07 -20.38 -9.87
C PRO A 67 0.05 -20.61 -10.89
N ASP A 68 -0.24 -21.22 -12.04
CA ASP A 68 0.70 -21.42 -13.16
C ASP A 68 1.23 -20.09 -13.75
N ARG A 69 0.51 -18.99 -13.54
CA ARG A 69 0.92 -17.62 -13.94
C ARG A 69 1.99 -17.00 -13.04
N LYS A 70 2.57 -17.77 -12.11
CA LYS A 70 3.60 -17.33 -11.16
C LYS A 70 4.70 -16.46 -11.78
N GLN A 71 5.27 -16.89 -12.91
CA GLN A 71 6.34 -16.15 -13.57
C GLN A 71 5.87 -14.79 -14.08
N THR A 72 4.68 -14.73 -14.70
CA THR A 72 4.08 -13.47 -15.16
C THR A 72 3.85 -12.49 -14.00
N VAL A 73 3.34 -12.98 -12.87
CA VAL A 73 3.13 -12.14 -11.67
C VAL A 73 4.47 -11.63 -11.14
N ALA A 74 5.48 -12.49 -11.03
CA ALA A 74 6.83 -12.12 -10.60
C ALA A 74 7.47 -11.06 -11.53
N ASP A 75 7.30 -11.19 -12.85
CA ASP A 75 7.79 -10.21 -13.81
C ASP A 75 7.05 -8.87 -13.73
N ASN A 76 5.74 -8.88 -13.45
CA ASN A 76 4.97 -7.65 -13.24
C ASN A 76 5.48 -6.89 -12.00
N TYR A 77 5.69 -7.59 -10.88
CA TYR A 77 6.26 -6.98 -9.67
C TYR A 77 7.67 -6.47 -9.91
N ARG A 78 8.51 -7.21 -10.63
CA ARG A 78 9.87 -6.76 -10.97
C ARG A 78 9.85 -5.41 -11.68
N ARG A 79 9.05 -5.28 -12.75
CA ARG A 79 8.91 -4.03 -13.51
C ARG A 79 8.35 -2.90 -12.65
N LEU A 80 7.36 -3.20 -11.80
CA LEU A 80 6.79 -2.20 -10.89
C LEU A 80 7.83 -1.70 -9.88
N MET A 81 8.57 -2.60 -9.24
CA MET A 81 9.62 -2.25 -8.27
C MET A 81 10.77 -1.47 -8.93
N GLU A 82 11.12 -1.79 -10.17
CA GLU A 82 12.10 -1.02 -10.96
C GLU A 82 11.62 0.42 -11.20
N ARG A 83 10.35 0.62 -11.56
CA ARG A 83 9.77 1.96 -11.75
C ARG A 83 9.66 2.75 -10.45
N LEU A 84 9.20 2.12 -9.38
CA LEU A 84 9.05 2.78 -8.07
C LEU A 84 10.40 3.18 -7.49
N ALA A 85 11.47 2.41 -7.74
CA ALA A 85 12.80 2.76 -7.26
C ALA A 85 13.41 4.00 -7.93
N THR A 86 12.88 4.42 -9.08
CA THR A 86 13.30 5.66 -9.76
C THR A 86 12.48 6.89 -9.35
N ASP A 87 11.41 6.71 -8.58
CA ASP A 87 10.55 7.80 -8.14
C ASP A 87 10.95 8.28 -6.74
N SER A 88 11.31 9.55 -6.61
CA SER A 88 11.77 10.14 -5.33
C SER A 88 10.65 10.41 -4.31
N THR A 89 9.39 10.33 -4.73
CA THR A 89 8.22 10.62 -3.87
C THR A 89 7.77 9.40 -3.09
N VAL A 90 8.17 8.20 -3.50
CA VAL A 90 7.78 6.95 -2.83
C VAL A 90 9.03 6.14 -2.48
N ASN A 91 9.01 5.55 -1.30
CA ASN A 91 9.96 4.53 -0.92
C ASN A 91 9.19 3.25 -0.58
N VAL A 92 9.54 2.15 -1.25
CA VAL A 92 8.95 0.83 -1.02
C VAL A 92 10.06 -0.12 -0.62
N ALA A 93 9.88 -0.78 0.52
CA ALA A 93 10.80 -1.78 1.01
C ALA A 93 10.04 -3.06 1.37
N ASN A 94 10.58 -4.20 0.96
CA ASN A 94 10.10 -5.52 1.33
C ASN A 94 11.18 -6.24 2.13
N LYS A 95 10.78 -7.03 3.12
CA LYS A 95 11.70 -7.89 3.86
C LYS A 95 11.01 -9.16 4.33
N ILE A 96 11.77 -10.25 4.31
CA ILE A 96 11.36 -11.52 4.88
C ILE A 96 12.21 -11.74 6.13
N TYR A 97 11.59 -11.97 7.27
CA TYR A 97 12.26 -12.48 8.46
C TYR A 97 11.94 -13.96 8.61
N VAL A 98 12.95 -14.79 8.82
CA VAL A 98 12.82 -16.25 8.87
C VAL A 98 13.39 -16.74 10.18
N MET A 99 12.73 -17.74 10.78
CA MET A 99 13.21 -18.36 12.02
C MET A 99 14.64 -18.88 11.83
N GLN A 100 15.50 -18.61 12.80
CA GLN A 100 16.86 -19.13 12.79
C GLN A 100 16.89 -20.65 12.58
N ASN A 101 17.91 -21.12 11.89
CA ASN A 101 18.10 -22.53 11.50
C ASN A 101 17.07 -23.07 10.48
N TYR A 102 16.19 -22.23 9.92
CA TYR A 102 15.39 -22.59 8.75
C TYR A 102 16.03 -22.06 7.47
N ALA A 103 16.16 -22.94 6.47
CA ALA A 103 16.66 -22.57 5.15
C ALA A 103 15.49 -22.17 4.24
N VAL A 104 15.61 -20.99 3.62
CA VAL A 104 14.69 -20.56 2.55
C VAL A 104 15.03 -21.33 1.28
N LYS A 105 14.01 -21.93 0.63
CA LYS A 105 14.21 -22.62 -0.66
C LYS A 105 14.79 -21.66 -1.70
N GLY A 106 15.85 -22.06 -2.38
CA GLY A 106 16.57 -21.20 -3.34
C GLY A 106 15.67 -20.60 -4.42
N ALA A 107 14.73 -21.38 -4.97
CA ALA A 107 13.78 -20.89 -5.97
C ALA A 107 12.84 -19.80 -5.44
N PHE A 108 12.43 -19.87 -4.17
CA PHE A 108 11.62 -18.83 -3.54
C PHE A 108 12.47 -17.58 -3.28
N ASN A 109 13.67 -17.75 -2.75
CA ASN A 109 14.57 -16.64 -2.46
C ASN A 109 14.95 -15.86 -3.73
N ALA A 110 15.18 -16.55 -4.85
CA ALA A 110 15.45 -15.93 -6.15
C ALA A 110 14.29 -15.04 -6.62
N ILE A 111 13.03 -15.47 -6.43
CA ILE A 111 11.85 -14.67 -6.78
C ILE A 111 11.70 -13.50 -5.80
N ALA A 112 11.83 -13.74 -4.50
CA ALA A 112 11.73 -12.70 -3.48
C ALA A 112 12.72 -11.55 -3.72
N THR A 113 13.99 -11.89 -3.95
CA THR A 113 15.05 -10.92 -4.21
C THR A 113 14.93 -10.28 -5.59
N GLY A 114 14.74 -11.07 -6.65
CA GLY A 114 14.75 -10.58 -8.04
C GLY A 114 13.50 -9.81 -8.44
N SER A 115 12.32 -10.21 -7.96
CA SER A 115 11.04 -9.63 -8.37
C SER A 115 10.43 -8.68 -7.35
N PHE A 116 10.62 -8.95 -6.06
CA PHE A 116 10.04 -8.14 -4.98
C PHE A 116 11.07 -7.25 -4.29
N ARG A 117 12.36 -7.37 -4.64
CA ARG A 117 13.48 -6.70 -3.94
C ARG A 117 13.43 -6.93 -2.43
N SER A 118 13.05 -8.15 -2.04
CA SER A 118 12.91 -8.57 -0.65
C SER A 118 14.05 -9.51 -0.29
N GLU A 119 14.92 -9.05 0.61
CA GLU A 119 15.94 -9.91 1.20
C GLU A 119 15.37 -10.70 2.37
N ALA A 120 15.91 -11.90 2.58
CA ALA A 120 15.59 -12.75 3.72
C ALA A 120 16.63 -12.57 4.82
N GLU A 121 16.18 -12.36 6.05
CA GLU A 121 17.03 -12.24 7.22
C GLU A 121 16.63 -13.25 8.30
N SER A 122 17.64 -13.87 8.93
CA SER A 122 17.44 -14.80 10.04
C SER A 122 17.15 -14.06 11.35
N VAL A 123 16.15 -14.53 12.10
CA VAL A 123 15.71 -14.00 13.40
C VAL A 123 15.29 -15.14 14.33
N ASN A 124 15.60 -15.03 15.62
CA ASN A 124 15.08 -15.92 16.64
C ASN A 124 13.72 -15.42 17.15
N PHE A 125 12.60 -16.00 16.66
CA PHE A 125 11.27 -15.59 17.11
C PHE A 125 10.91 -16.03 18.53
N ALA A 126 11.63 -17.01 19.10
CA ALA A 126 11.48 -17.37 20.51
C ALA A 126 11.89 -16.21 21.45
N GLU A 127 12.76 -15.30 20.98
CA GLU A 127 13.05 -14.03 21.64
C GLU A 127 12.13 -12.93 21.10
N SER A 128 10.82 -13.08 21.33
CA SER A 128 9.76 -12.29 20.69
C SER A 128 9.97 -10.77 20.81
N ALA A 129 10.36 -10.27 21.98
CA ALA A 129 10.66 -8.85 22.20
C ALA A 129 11.84 -8.34 21.36
N ALA A 130 12.92 -9.13 21.25
CA ALA A 130 14.08 -8.77 20.44
C ALA A 130 13.75 -8.85 18.94
N ALA A 131 13.01 -9.87 18.52
CA ALA A 131 12.53 -10.02 17.16
C ALA A 131 11.62 -8.87 16.73
N ALA A 132 10.60 -8.52 17.53
CA ALA A 132 9.71 -7.40 17.27
C ALA A 132 10.47 -6.07 17.21
N LYS A 133 11.40 -5.82 18.15
CA LYS A 133 12.25 -4.62 18.13
C LYS A 133 13.07 -4.51 16.84
N LYS A 134 13.64 -5.64 16.37
CA LYS A 134 14.41 -5.68 15.13
C LYS A 134 13.53 -5.37 13.91
N ILE A 135 12.35 -5.99 13.84
CA ILE A 135 11.40 -5.76 12.75
C ILE A 135 10.93 -4.31 12.74
N ASN A 136 10.48 -3.79 13.87
CA ASN A 136 9.98 -2.42 14.01
C ASN A 136 11.08 -1.41 13.72
N GLY A 137 12.31 -1.62 14.21
CA GLY A 137 13.44 -0.73 13.91
C GLY A 137 13.74 -0.63 12.41
N TRP A 138 13.65 -1.73 11.67
CA TRP A 138 13.79 -1.70 10.21
C TRP A 138 12.63 -0.96 9.53
N VAL A 139 11.39 -1.16 9.98
CA VAL A 139 10.22 -0.44 9.44
C VAL A 139 10.33 1.06 9.70
N GLU A 140 10.76 1.46 10.90
CA GLU A 140 11.00 2.84 11.27
C GLU A 140 12.03 3.49 10.35
N GLU A 141 13.18 2.82 10.13
CA GLU A 141 14.21 3.29 9.22
C GLU A 141 13.67 3.50 7.79
N LYS A 142 12.94 2.53 7.25
CA LYS A 142 12.40 2.62 5.87
C LYS A 142 11.26 3.62 5.72
N THR A 143 10.65 4.04 6.81
CA THR A 143 9.49 4.95 6.80
C THR A 143 9.79 6.33 7.36
N ASN A 144 11.06 6.72 7.48
CA ASN A 144 11.49 7.98 8.08
C ASN A 144 10.89 8.20 9.49
N ASN A 145 10.85 7.13 10.28
CA ASN A 145 10.32 7.05 11.64
C ASN A 145 8.82 7.40 11.76
N LYS A 146 8.04 7.26 10.67
CA LYS A 146 6.60 7.55 10.65
C LYS A 146 5.74 6.35 11.04
N ILE A 147 6.19 5.13 10.73
CA ILE A 147 5.52 3.90 11.15
C ILE A 147 6.38 3.27 12.24
N LYS A 148 5.81 3.17 13.44
CA LYS A 148 6.43 2.59 14.63
C LYS A 148 5.58 1.43 15.11
N ASP A 149 6.19 0.52 15.86
CA ASP A 149 5.48 -0.56 16.56
C ASP A 149 4.54 -1.38 15.66
N LEU A 150 4.98 -1.64 14.41
CA LEU A 150 4.18 -2.35 13.41
C LEU A 150 3.75 -3.74 13.91
N ILE A 151 4.66 -4.45 14.57
CA ILE A 151 4.40 -5.77 15.14
C ILE A 151 4.61 -5.74 16.66
N SER A 152 3.61 -6.21 17.39
CA SER A 152 3.74 -6.43 18.84
C SER A 152 4.61 -7.66 19.10
N PRO A 153 5.45 -7.68 20.16
CA PRO A 153 6.10 -8.90 20.64
C PRO A 153 5.12 -10.06 20.83
N ASP A 154 3.87 -9.80 21.22
CA ASP A 154 2.86 -10.84 21.47
C ASP A 154 2.37 -11.53 20.18
N ALA A 155 2.67 -10.97 19.01
CA ALA A 155 2.38 -11.57 17.72
C ALA A 155 3.45 -12.58 17.27
N LEU A 156 4.53 -12.74 18.04
CA LEU A 156 5.66 -13.60 17.75
C LEU A 156 5.89 -14.60 18.88
N ASP A 157 6.22 -15.82 18.50
CA ASP A 157 6.47 -16.92 19.42
C ASP A 157 7.49 -17.92 18.85
N GLU A 158 7.81 -18.97 19.62
CA GLU A 158 8.70 -20.05 19.18
C GLU A 158 8.15 -20.88 18.00
N LEU A 159 6.84 -20.79 17.71
CA LEU A 159 6.19 -21.47 16.59
C LEU A 159 6.20 -20.64 15.30
N SER A 160 6.52 -19.35 15.41
CA SER A 160 6.67 -18.45 14.28
C SER A 160 7.81 -18.92 13.36
N ARG A 161 7.58 -18.94 12.05
CA ARG A 161 8.56 -19.43 11.05
C ARG A 161 8.99 -18.36 10.06
N MET A 162 8.08 -17.48 9.68
CA MET A 162 8.36 -16.43 8.71
C MET A 162 7.43 -15.25 8.95
N VAL A 163 7.97 -14.03 8.85
CA VAL A 163 7.23 -12.77 8.84
C VAL A 163 7.56 -12.04 7.55
N LEU A 164 6.54 -11.66 6.79
CA LEU A 164 6.66 -10.83 5.60
C LEU A 164 6.31 -9.41 5.96
N VAL A 165 7.21 -8.48 5.67
CA VAL A 165 7.03 -7.07 6.00
C VAL A 165 7.16 -6.25 4.73
N ASN A 166 6.16 -5.43 4.47
CA ASN A 166 6.24 -4.36 3.47
C ASN A 166 6.12 -3.02 4.19
N ALA A 167 6.98 -2.09 3.82
CA ALA A 167 6.96 -0.71 4.28
C ALA A 167 6.87 0.21 3.07
N VAL A 168 5.84 1.07 3.04
CA VAL A 168 5.68 2.13 2.04
C VAL A 168 5.70 3.46 2.75
N HIS A 169 6.54 4.37 2.26
CA HIS A 169 6.54 5.77 2.67
C HIS A 169 6.35 6.65 1.45
N PHE A 170 5.30 7.46 1.47
CA PHE A 170 4.99 8.42 0.41
C PHE A 170 5.21 9.85 0.93
N LYS A 171 5.96 10.66 0.16
CA LYS A 171 6.19 12.08 0.38
C LYS A 171 6.41 12.77 -0.96
N GLY A 172 5.33 13.21 -1.58
CA GLY A 172 5.36 14.07 -2.75
C GLY A 172 5.30 15.56 -2.38
N THR A 173 5.86 16.41 -3.24
CA THR A 173 5.62 17.87 -3.21
C THR A 173 4.65 18.20 -4.31
N TRP A 174 3.59 18.96 -4.04
CA TRP A 174 2.63 19.36 -5.07
C TRP A 174 3.31 20.12 -6.22
N THR A 175 2.90 19.86 -7.45
CA THR A 175 3.29 20.68 -8.62
C THR A 175 2.86 22.13 -8.41
N TYR A 176 1.62 22.31 -7.93
CA TYR A 176 1.08 23.60 -7.52
C TYR A 176 0.92 23.63 -6.00
N GLN A 177 1.90 24.20 -5.30
CA GLN A 177 1.87 24.27 -3.84
C GLN A 177 0.87 25.32 -3.35
N PHE A 178 0.21 24.99 -2.24
CA PHE A 178 -0.66 25.92 -1.52
C PHE A 178 0.20 26.95 -0.79
N ASP A 179 -0.19 28.22 -0.87
CA ASP A 179 0.43 29.28 -0.06
C ASP A 179 -0.08 29.14 1.40
N PRO A 180 0.79 28.87 2.39
CA PRO A 180 0.38 28.72 3.77
C PRO A 180 -0.33 29.96 4.33
N SER A 181 -0.01 31.16 3.82
CA SER A 181 -0.64 32.41 4.25
C SER A 181 -2.12 32.54 3.84
N LEU A 182 -2.55 31.74 2.85
CA LEU A 182 -3.94 31.66 2.41
C LEU A 182 -4.75 30.57 3.14
N THR A 183 -4.11 29.80 4.01
CA THR A 183 -4.79 28.79 4.83
C THR A 183 -5.53 29.48 5.97
N ARG A 184 -6.83 29.21 6.10
CA ARG A 184 -7.69 29.85 7.10
C ARG A 184 -8.72 28.88 7.68
N PRO A 185 -9.24 29.11 8.90
CA PRO A 185 -10.36 28.35 9.42
C PRO A 185 -11.55 28.38 8.45
N PHE A 186 -12.10 27.21 8.15
CA PHE A 186 -13.28 27.06 7.30
C PHE A 186 -14.13 25.87 7.77
N PRO A 187 -15.48 25.96 7.73
CA PRO A 187 -16.33 24.87 8.18
C PRO A 187 -16.15 23.59 7.34
N PHE A 188 -15.89 22.47 8.00
CA PHE A 188 -15.99 21.12 7.45
C PHE A 188 -17.19 20.41 8.09
N TRP A 189 -18.10 19.91 7.26
CA TRP A 189 -19.36 19.31 7.71
C TRP A 189 -19.13 17.83 8.02
N LEU A 190 -19.41 17.43 9.27
CA LEU A 190 -19.35 16.04 9.73
C LEU A 190 -20.71 15.35 9.57
N SER A 191 -21.79 16.15 9.59
CA SER A 191 -23.16 15.73 9.32
C SER A 191 -23.98 16.90 8.77
N GLU A 192 -25.28 16.71 8.54
CA GLU A 192 -26.19 17.78 8.10
C GLU A 192 -26.23 18.96 9.08
N THR A 193 -25.98 18.72 10.37
CA THR A 193 -26.13 19.71 11.44
C THR A 193 -24.84 20.02 12.18
N GLU A 194 -23.84 19.13 12.11
CA GLU A 194 -22.57 19.29 12.79
C GLU A 194 -21.47 19.72 11.83
N SER A 195 -20.76 20.78 12.19
CA SER A 195 -19.56 21.23 11.49
C SER A 195 -18.47 21.61 12.46
N ARG A 196 -17.23 21.54 11.97
CA ARG A 196 -16.04 21.96 12.71
C ARG A 196 -15.16 22.79 11.79
N ASP A 197 -14.64 23.91 12.30
CA ASP A 197 -13.64 24.68 11.58
C ASP A 197 -12.32 23.90 11.50
N VAL A 198 -11.81 23.75 10.27
CA VAL A 198 -10.51 23.12 9.97
C VAL A 198 -9.60 24.14 9.27
N PRO A 199 -8.26 24.01 9.36
CA PRO A 199 -7.35 24.83 8.58
C PRO A 199 -7.46 24.47 7.10
N MET A 200 -8.31 25.19 6.37
CA MET A 200 -8.61 24.90 4.97
C MET A 200 -7.60 25.61 4.08
N MET A 201 -6.85 24.82 3.31
CA MET A 201 -5.94 25.34 2.29
C MET A 201 -6.73 25.84 1.08
N ASN A 202 -6.23 26.86 0.39
CA ASN A 202 -6.86 27.42 -0.80
C ASN A 202 -5.85 27.64 -1.93
N ILE A 203 -6.26 27.32 -3.17
CA ILE A 203 -5.46 27.58 -4.37
C ILE A 203 -6.37 27.76 -5.58
N LYS A 204 -5.97 28.61 -6.53
CA LYS A 204 -6.63 28.78 -7.84
C LYS A 204 -5.64 28.50 -8.96
N LYS A 205 -5.79 27.36 -9.63
CA LYS A 205 -4.98 26.89 -10.77
C LYS A 205 -5.83 26.05 -11.72
N HIS A 206 -5.25 25.67 -12.85
CA HIS A 206 -5.84 24.69 -13.75
C HIS A 206 -5.48 23.28 -13.28
N PHE A 207 -6.50 22.47 -13.04
CA PHE A 207 -6.39 21.07 -12.64
C PHE A 207 -7.23 20.22 -13.59
N ALA A 208 -6.88 18.94 -13.72
CA ALA A 208 -7.80 17.98 -14.32
C ALA A 208 -8.98 17.78 -13.36
N PHE A 209 -10.18 17.98 -13.88
CA PHE A 209 -11.43 17.96 -13.13
C PHE A 209 -12.53 17.37 -14.02
N ASN A 210 -13.42 16.60 -13.41
CA ASN A 210 -14.67 16.21 -14.05
C ASN A 210 -15.80 16.10 -13.02
N ASN A 211 -17.01 16.45 -13.42
CA ASN A 211 -18.23 16.19 -12.63
C ASN A 211 -18.94 14.96 -13.20
N PHE A 212 -19.17 13.95 -12.37
CA PHE A 212 -19.89 12.73 -12.73
C PHE A 212 -21.30 12.81 -12.17
N GLU A 213 -22.14 13.66 -12.80
CA GLU A 213 -23.49 13.97 -12.32
C GLU A 213 -24.35 12.71 -12.11
N GLU A 214 -24.31 11.77 -13.06
CA GLU A 214 -25.06 10.50 -12.98
C GLU A 214 -24.61 9.61 -11.80
N LEU A 215 -23.39 9.80 -11.30
CA LEU A 215 -22.83 9.07 -10.16
C LEU A 215 -22.82 9.90 -8.87
N GLY A 216 -23.26 11.15 -8.91
CA GLY A 216 -23.39 12.02 -7.74
C GLY A 216 -22.07 12.54 -7.15
N PHE A 217 -20.96 12.57 -7.88
CA PHE A 217 -19.68 13.07 -7.35
C PHE A 217 -18.85 13.85 -8.37
N SER A 218 -17.93 14.66 -7.86
CA SER A 218 -16.90 15.35 -8.64
C SER A 218 -15.51 14.77 -8.36
N ALA A 219 -14.66 14.70 -9.38
CA ALA A 219 -13.27 14.26 -9.26
C ALA A 219 -12.29 15.39 -9.59
N LEU A 220 -11.24 15.53 -8.77
CA LEU A 220 -10.15 16.46 -8.98
C LEU A 220 -8.81 15.72 -8.87
N GLU A 221 -7.90 15.97 -9.80
CA GLU A 221 -6.54 15.42 -9.76
C GLU A 221 -5.52 16.49 -9.35
N LEU A 222 -4.73 16.18 -8.32
CA LEU A 222 -3.61 16.98 -7.86
C LEU A 222 -2.29 16.24 -8.18
N THR A 223 -1.42 16.87 -8.97
CA THR A 223 -0.14 16.26 -9.39
C THR A 223 0.99 16.58 -8.42
N TYR A 224 1.94 15.65 -8.27
CA TYR A 224 3.18 15.89 -7.54
C TYR A 224 4.32 16.28 -8.50
N GLY A 225 5.11 17.29 -8.14
CA GLY A 225 6.21 17.77 -8.96
C GLY A 225 7.34 16.75 -9.03
N GLY A 226 7.84 16.48 -10.24
CA GLY A 226 8.94 15.53 -10.47
C GLY A 226 8.56 14.06 -10.32
N SER A 227 7.26 13.73 -10.36
CA SER A 227 6.74 12.37 -10.29
C SER A 227 5.53 12.21 -11.22
N ASP A 228 5.28 10.98 -11.66
CA ASP A 228 4.06 10.61 -12.40
C ASP A 228 2.88 10.31 -11.44
N MET A 229 3.09 10.39 -10.12
CA MET A 229 2.04 10.17 -9.13
C MET A 229 1.10 11.36 -9.02
N THR A 230 -0.15 11.05 -8.71
CA THR A 230 -1.20 12.05 -8.49
C THR A 230 -2.07 11.65 -7.28
N MET A 231 -2.70 12.64 -6.64
CA MET A 231 -3.78 12.43 -5.70
C MET A 231 -5.10 12.70 -6.40
N MET A 232 -5.96 11.70 -6.45
CA MET A 232 -7.32 11.84 -6.94
C MET A 232 -8.26 12.05 -5.75
N LEU A 233 -8.96 13.19 -5.75
CA LEU A 233 -9.99 13.51 -4.78
C LEU A 233 -11.34 13.22 -5.41
N LEU A 234 -12.12 12.34 -4.79
CA LEU A 234 -13.51 12.06 -5.15
C LEU A 234 -14.39 12.69 -4.07
N LEU A 235 -15.19 13.69 -4.44
CA LEU A 235 -16.04 14.43 -3.52
C LEU A 235 -17.50 14.28 -3.95
N PRO A 236 -18.37 13.67 -3.12
CA PRO A 236 -19.80 13.65 -3.38
C PRO A 236 -20.37 15.06 -3.58
N ASN A 237 -21.32 15.20 -4.49
CA ASN A 237 -21.97 16.48 -4.78
C ASN A 237 -22.90 16.91 -3.64
N GLU A 238 -23.48 15.94 -2.93
CA GLU A 238 -24.25 16.16 -1.70
C GLU A 238 -23.35 16.06 -0.46
N ARG A 239 -23.70 16.81 0.59
CA ARG A 239 -22.88 16.87 1.82
C ARG A 239 -22.74 15.54 2.54
N MET A 240 -23.69 14.63 2.35
CA MET A 240 -23.78 13.36 3.09
C MET A 240 -23.48 12.12 2.25
N GLY A 241 -23.00 12.30 1.02
CA GLY A 241 -22.74 11.18 0.09
C GLY A 241 -23.95 10.85 -0.76
#